data_AF-A0AAX7USW4-F1
#
_entry.id   AF-A0AAX7USW4-F1
#
_cell.length_a   1.000
_cell.length_b   1.000
_cell.length_c   1.000
_cell.angle_alpha   90.00
_cell.angle_beta   90.00
_cell.angle_gamma   90.00
#
_symmetry.space_group_name_H-M   'P 1'
#
loop_
_entity.id
_entity.type
_entity.pdbx_description
1 polymer ?
#
loop_
_entity_poly.entity_id
_entity_poly.type
_entity_poly.pdbx_seq_one_letter_code
_entity_poly.pdbx_strand_id
1 'polypeptide(L)'
;MTDVSGQDQTLPNPNVHGNPQVPTGQPRYSDGYTIIPPNESKRNEMKTIAQKEEEALNRWKETQRVPSVCVNPERLGGDVTLAEVRQKQQINHQSMKLQKKIKKAEDDKRKRQEEEEKLQKMKAKQREKAEHLREKERQEDQRRREEFEPDRLRTQERFLQNFERKASSASTTAIRTSSRASALSDRRHRLRDESLRPQSSKRQTSSCGSDQDPGSCCSFSIGSISHIALPFISSICRRVLVCLSGRFDTKL
;
A
#
# COMPACT_ATOMS: atom_id res chain seq x y z
N MET A 1 -9.49 68.76 -66.16
CA MET A 1 -10.69 69.36 -65.57
C MET A 1 -10.83 68.72 -64.20
N THR A 2 -10.53 69.36 -63.08
CA THR A 2 -10.79 70.74 -62.68
C THR A 2 -9.70 71.25 -61.73
N ASP A 3 -9.15 72.41 -62.06
CA ASP A 3 -8.44 73.30 -61.13
C ASP A 3 -9.41 73.82 -60.05
N VAL A 4 -8.91 73.99 -58.83
CA VAL A 4 -9.49 74.94 -57.87
C VAL A 4 -8.40 75.86 -57.37
N SER A 5 -8.57 77.11 -57.77
CA SER A 5 -7.86 78.32 -57.39
C SER A 5 -8.11 78.71 -55.94
N GLY A 6 -7.11 79.38 -55.35
CA GLY A 6 -7.21 80.04 -54.05
C GLY A 6 -5.96 80.87 -53.78
N GLN A 7 -5.78 81.95 -54.54
CA GLN A 7 -4.91 83.06 -54.14
C GLN A 7 -5.68 83.96 -53.16
N ASP A 8 -5.02 84.50 -52.13
CA ASP A 8 -5.13 85.95 -51.91
C ASP A 8 -4.04 86.57 -51.01
N GLN A 9 -3.47 87.63 -51.58
CA GLN A 9 -2.94 88.92 -51.09
C GLN A 9 -1.72 89.04 -50.16
N THR A 10 -0.88 89.94 -50.64
CA THR A 10 0.40 90.44 -50.15
C THR A 10 0.24 91.79 -49.44
N LEU A 11 1.22 92.11 -48.56
CA LEU A 11 1.78 93.44 -48.18
C LEU A 11 1.37 94.03 -46.80
N PRO A 12 2.19 94.90 -46.14
CA PRO A 12 3.62 95.27 -46.37
C PRO A 12 4.51 95.47 -45.09
N ASN A 13 5.83 95.18 -45.24
CA ASN A 13 7.05 95.86 -44.68
C ASN A 13 7.16 96.13 -43.14
N PRO A 14 8.25 96.71 -42.59
CA PRO A 14 9.66 96.77 -42.99
C PRO A 14 10.62 96.38 -41.84
N ASN A 15 11.78 95.76 -42.11
CA ASN A 15 13.02 96.23 -41.49
C ASN A 15 14.24 95.53 -42.08
N VAL A 16 15.06 96.32 -42.76
CA VAL A 16 16.46 96.07 -43.01
C VAL A 16 17.18 96.23 -41.67
N HIS A 17 17.55 95.14 -41.02
CA HIS A 17 18.68 95.14 -40.10
C HIS A 17 19.50 93.89 -40.40
N GLY A 18 20.77 94.11 -40.73
CA GLY A 18 21.70 93.08 -41.15
C GLY A 18 21.67 91.89 -40.18
N ASN A 19 21.35 90.72 -40.72
CA ASN A 19 21.58 89.48 -40.02
C ASN A 19 23.08 89.17 -40.21
N PRO A 20 23.95 89.31 -39.20
CA PRO A 20 25.24 88.67 -39.29
C PRO A 20 24.97 87.18 -39.48
N GLN A 21 25.47 86.60 -40.57
CA GLN A 21 25.51 85.15 -40.72
C GLN A 21 26.22 84.59 -39.47
N VAL A 22 25.43 84.10 -38.51
CA VAL A 22 25.97 83.42 -37.34
C VAL A 22 26.60 82.13 -37.88
N PRO A 23 27.90 81.90 -37.66
CA PRO A 23 28.55 80.68 -38.12
C PRO A 23 27.79 79.47 -37.57
N THR A 24 27.36 78.60 -38.49
CA THR A 24 26.61 77.38 -38.20
C THR A 24 27.36 76.54 -37.17
N GLY A 25 26.74 76.30 -36.02
CA GLY A 25 27.25 75.41 -34.97
C GLY A 25 27.81 76.08 -33.71
N GLN A 26 27.74 77.42 -33.57
CA GLN A 26 28.14 78.06 -32.31
C GLN A 26 27.02 78.00 -31.25
N PRO A 27 27.35 77.63 -29.99
CA PRO A 27 26.38 77.65 -28.89
C PRO A 27 25.86 79.07 -28.63
N ARG A 28 24.53 79.22 -28.52
CA ARG A 28 23.88 80.45 -28.04
C ARG A 28 23.69 80.35 -26.53
N TYR A 29 24.19 81.32 -25.78
CA TYR A 29 24.06 81.37 -24.32
C TYR A 29 22.87 82.25 -23.93
N SER A 30 21.91 81.68 -23.22
CA SER A 30 20.77 82.37 -22.60
C SER A 30 20.96 82.33 -21.08
N ASP A 31 20.46 83.32 -20.35
CA ASP A 31 20.73 83.53 -18.90
C ASP A 31 20.27 82.34 -18.03
N GLY A 32 21.15 81.33 -17.91
CA GLY A 32 20.93 80.04 -17.22
C GLY A 32 21.07 78.75 -18.04
N TYR A 33 21.13 78.79 -19.39
CA TYR A 33 21.30 77.59 -20.22
C TYR A 33 21.95 77.86 -21.59
N THR A 34 22.60 76.84 -22.15
CA THR A 34 23.26 76.91 -23.48
C THR A 34 22.43 76.18 -24.52
N ILE A 35 22.03 76.89 -25.59
CA ILE A 35 21.33 76.34 -26.75
C ILE A 35 22.38 75.99 -27.81
N ILE A 36 22.64 74.70 -28.00
CA ILE A 36 23.52 74.21 -29.07
C ILE A 36 22.64 73.88 -30.29
N PRO A 37 22.80 74.58 -31.43
CA PRO A 37 22.03 74.28 -32.64
C PRO A 37 22.34 72.86 -33.14
N PRO A 38 21.34 72.12 -33.66
CA PRO A 38 21.58 70.80 -34.23
C PRO A 38 22.60 70.84 -35.37
N ASN A 39 23.57 69.93 -35.35
CA ASN A 39 24.48 69.75 -36.48
C ASN A 39 23.75 68.98 -37.60
N GLU A 40 23.32 69.72 -38.62
CA GLU A 40 22.56 69.14 -39.74
C GLU A 40 23.36 68.10 -40.52
N SER A 41 24.68 68.22 -40.62
CA SER A 41 25.53 67.21 -41.28
C SER A 41 25.53 65.88 -40.53
N LYS A 42 25.81 65.91 -39.21
CA LYS A 42 25.75 64.70 -38.37
C LYS A 42 24.35 64.10 -38.31
N ARG A 43 23.32 64.94 -38.28
CA ARG A 43 21.91 64.50 -38.30
C ARG A 43 21.57 63.80 -39.60
N ASN A 44 21.96 64.37 -40.74
CA ASN A 44 21.69 63.78 -42.05
C ASN A 44 22.47 62.48 -42.24
N GLU A 45 23.74 62.43 -41.82
CA GLU A 45 24.54 61.20 -41.79
C GLU A 45 23.84 60.10 -40.99
N MET A 46 23.42 60.40 -39.76
CA MET A 46 22.69 59.46 -38.91
C MET A 46 21.38 58.99 -39.54
N LYS A 47 20.62 59.87 -40.20
CA LYS A 47 19.40 59.47 -40.95
C LYS A 47 19.73 58.53 -42.10
N THR A 48 20.78 58.81 -42.85
CA THR A 48 21.18 57.96 -43.99
C THR A 48 21.69 56.59 -43.52
N ILE A 49 22.42 56.53 -42.41
CA ILE A 49 22.89 55.27 -41.83
C ILE A 49 21.69 54.46 -41.32
N ALA A 50 20.80 55.09 -40.55
CA ALA A 50 19.60 54.43 -40.03
C ALA A 50 18.75 53.82 -41.15
N GLN A 51 18.54 54.56 -42.25
CA GLN A 51 17.80 54.06 -43.40
C GLN A 51 18.51 52.88 -44.08
N LYS A 52 19.83 52.97 -44.28
CA LYS A 52 20.61 51.87 -44.87
C LYS A 52 20.60 50.61 -44.01
N GLU A 53 20.68 50.75 -42.70
CA GLU A 53 20.62 49.64 -41.75
C GLU A 53 19.24 48.97 -41.75
N GLU A 54 18.16 49.76 -41.81
CA GLU A 54 16.80 49.25 -41.93
C GLU A 54 16.58 48.44 -43.21
N GLU A 55 17.06 48.95 -44.35
CA GLU A 55 17.00 48.23 -45.63
C GLU A 55 17.82 46.93 -45.58
N ALA A 56 19.00 46.95 -44.98
CA ALA A 56 19.84 45.75 -44.83
C ALA A 56 19.15 44.67 -43.96
N LEU A 57 18.49 45.09 -42.88
CA LEU A 57 17.73 44.20 -42.00
C LEU A 57 16.51 43.59 -42.71
N ASN A 58 15.81 44.38 -43.53
CA ASN A 58 14.69 43.88 -44.31
C ASN A 58 15.14 42.86 -45.37
N ARG A 59 16.24 43.12 -46.09
CA ARG A 59 16.82 42.15 -47.03
C ARG A 59 17.27 40.86 -46.35
N TRP A 60 17.86 40.96 -45.15
CA TRP A 60 18.23 39.79 -44.37
C TRP A 60 17.00 38.98 -43.97
N LYS A 61 15.94 39.64 -43.47
CA LYS A 61 14.68 38.98 -43.13
C LYS A 61 14.08 38.27 -44.33
N GLU A 62 14.07 38.89 -45.50
CA GLU A 62 13.56 38.29 -46.75
C GLU A 62 14.39 37.08 -47.19
N THR A 63 15.72 37.18 -47.10
CA THR A 63 16.64 36.08 -47.43
C THR A 63 16.51 34.91 -46.46
N GLN A 64 16.30 35.20 -45.17
CA GLN A 64 16.09 34.19 -44.12
C GLN A 64 14.64 33.71 -44.03
N ARG A 65 13.72 34.34 -44.77
CA ARG A 65 12.31 33.96 -44.74
C ARG A 65 12.16 32.60 -45.39
N VAL A 66 11.98 31.56 -44.58
CA VAL A 66 11.60 30.25 -45.07
C VAL A 66 10.25 30.42 -45.77
N PRO A 67 10.12 30.10 -47.08
CA PRO A 67 8.85 30.16 -47.76
C PRO A 67 7.90 29.20 -47.04
N SER A 68 6.75 29.72 -46.61
CA SER A 68 5.73 28.90 -45.96
C SER A 68 5.36 27.78 -46.91
N VAL A 69 5.75 26.56 -46.57
CA VAL A 69 5.45 25.36 -47.36
C VAL A 69 3.97 25.04 -47.17
N CYS A 70 3.11 25.64 -48.00
CA CYS A 70 1.70 25.30 -48.07
C CYS A 70 1.51 24.13 -49.06
N VAL A 71 2.09 22.98 -48.73
CA VAL A 71 1.70 21.72 -49.37
C VAL A 71 0.51 21.17 -48.60
N ASN A 72 -0.55 20.77 -49.31
CA ASN A 72 -1.63 20.01 -48.69
C ASN A 72 -1.01 18.69 -48.19
N PRO A 73 -0.94 18.45 -46.87
CA PRO A 73 -0.34 17.24 -46.36
C PRO A 73 -1.19 16.06 -46.83
N GLU A 74 -0.61 15.20 -47.67
CA GLU A 74 -1.31 14.05 -48.26
C GLU A 74 -1.81 13.08 -47.17
N ARG A 75 -1.05 12.94 -46.07
CA ARG A 75 -1.43 12.21 -44.86
C ARG A 75 -0.92 12.91 -43.61
N LEU A 76 -1.82 13.43 -42.78
CA LEU A 76 -1.49 13.97 -41.46
C LEU A 76 -1.40 12.84 -40.42
N GLY A 77 -0.29 12.09 -40.41
CA GLY A 77 0.11 11.19 -39.31
C GLY A 77 -0.81 9.98 -39.03
N GLY A 78 -0.21 8.88 -38.58
CA GLY A 78 -0.92 7.64 -38.21
C GLY A 78 -1.49 6.90 -39.42
N ASP A 79 -0.88 5.78 -39.78
CA ASP A 79 -1.37 4.86 -40.81
C ASP A 79 -2.58 4.03 -40.37
N VAL A 80 -2.91 4.09 -39.09
CA VAL A 80 -3.96 3.28 -38.46
C VAL A 80 -5.30 4.00 -38.52
N THR A 81 -6.33 3.28 -38.95
CA THR A 81 -7.71 3.80 -38.92
C THR A 81 -8.22 3.94 -37.47
N LEU A 82 -9.13 4.88 -37.22
CA LEU A 82 -9.72 5.08 -35.89
C LEU A 82 -10.39 3.81 -35.34
N ALA A 83 -11.01 3.01 -36.20
CA ALA A 83 -11.67 1.77 -35.84
C ALA A 83 -10.66 0.73 -35.33
N GLU A 84 -9.52 0.59 -36.00
CA GLU A 84 -8.45 -0.31 -35.61
C GLU A 84 -7.80 0.11 -34.28
N VAL A 85 -7.60 1.42 -34.06
CA VAL A 85 -7.12 1.95 -32.77
C VAL A 85 -8.10 1.58 -31.65
N ARG A 86 -9.41 1.75 -31.86
CA ARG A 86 -10.44 1.40 -30.87
C ARG A 86 -10.46 -0.10 -30.56
N GLN A 87 -10.38 -0.94 -31.59
CA GLN A 87 -10.33 -2.39 -31.43
C GLN A 87 -9.10 -2.79 -30.62
N LYS A 88 -7.93 -2.25 -30.96
CA LYS A 88 -6.67 -2.53 -30.25
C LYS A 88 -6.72 -2.08 -28.80
N GLN A 89 -7.29 -0.90 -28.52
CA GLN A 89 -7.52 -0.44 -27.15
C GLN A 89 -8.44 -1.38 -26.38
N GLN A 90 -9.52 -1.84 -27.00
CA GLN A 90 -10.46 -2.78 -26.36
C GLN A 90 -9.80 -4.12 -26.06
N ILE A 91 -9.07 -4.69 -27.01
CA ILE A 91 -8.33 -5.95 -26.84
C ILE A 91 -7.28 -5.81 -25.73
N ASN A 92 -6.50 -4.72 -25.74
CA ASN A 92 -5.49 -4.47 -24.72
C ASN A 92 -6.10 -4.32 -23.33
N HIS A 93 -7.21 -3.58 -23.21
CA HIS A 93 -7.93 -3.47 -21.95
C HIS A 93 -8.41 -4.82 -21.42
N GLN A 94 -8.93 -5.68 -22.30
CA GLN A 94 -9.37 -7.02 -21.92
C GLN A 94 -8.20 -7.93 -21.52
N SER A 95 -7.10 -7.92 -22.28
CA SER A 95 -5.92 -8.74 -21.98
C SER A 95 -5.26 -8.31 -20.68
N MET A 96 -5.10 -7.01 -20.44
CA MET A 96 -4.57 -6.48 -19.19
C MET A 96 -5.44 -6.85 -17.98
N LYS A 97 -6.77 -6.76 -18.13
CA LYS A 97 -7.71 -7.19 -17.08
C LYS A 97 -7.53 -8.67 -16.73
N LEU A 98 -7.43 -9.53 -17.75
CA LEU A 98 -7.25 -10.96 -17.53
C LEU A 98 -5.88 -11.27 -16.88
N GLN A 99 -4.81 -10.67 -17.39
CA GLN A 99 -3.47 -10.84 -16.85
C GLN A 99 -3.39 -10.41 -15.38
N LYS A 100 -4.03 -9.30 -15.02
CA LYS A 100 -4.09 -8.83 -13.63
C LYS A 100 -4.81 -9.84 -12.72
N LYS A 101 -5.89 -10.46 -13.19
CA LYS A 101 -6.61 -11.51 -12.44
C LYS A 101 -5.74 -12.74 -12.21
N ILE A 102 -5.02 -13.18 -13.25
CA ILE A 102 -4.12 -14.34 -13.18
C ILE A 102 -3.01 -14.08 -12.16
N LYS A 103 -2.29 -12.96 -12.29
CA LYS A 103 -1.21 -12.59 -11.35
C LYS A 103 -1.69 -12.54 -9.90
N LYS A 104 -2.87 -11.95 -9.66
CA LYS A 104 -3.46 -11.92 -8.32
C LYS A 104 -3.75 -13.33 -7.78
N ALA A 105 -4.34 -14.20 -8.61
CA ALA A 105 -4.64 -15.56 -8.21
C ALA A 105 -3.37 -16.39 -7.92
N GLU A 106 -2.30 -16.18 -8.69
CA GLU A 106 -0.99 -16.83 -8.46
C GLU A 106 -0.34 -16.34 -7.17
N ASP A 107 -0.33 -15.03 -6.93
CA ASP A 107 0.19 -14.45 -5.69
C ASP A 107 -0.60 -14.92 -4.45
N ASP A 108 -1.93 -14.97 -4.56
CA ASP A 108 -2.80 -15.44 -3.47
C ASP A 108 -2.57 -16.93 -3.19
N LYS A 109 -2.36 -17.75 -4.22
CA LYS A 109 -2.01 -19.18 -4.05
C LYS A 109 -0.65 -19.34 -3.37
N ARG A 110 0.37 -18.57 -3.78
CA ARG A 110 1.70 -18.61 -3.17
C ARG A 110 1.64 -18.24 -1.68
N LYS A 111 0.93 -17.17 -1.33
CA LYS A 111 0.76 -16.74 0.08
C LYS A 111 0.10 -17.82 0.92
N ARG A 112 -0.97 -18.45 0.43
CA ARG A 112 -1.66 -19.55 1.14
C ARG A 112 -0.73 -20.74 1.37
N GLN A 113 0.06 -21.12 0.38
CA GLN A 113 1.05 -22.21 0.51
C GLN A 113 2.09 -21.87 1.58
N GLU A 114 2.64 -20.65 1.58
CA GLU A 114 3.61 -20.22 2.60
C GLU A 114 3.01 -20.21 4.01
N GLU A 115 1.75 -19.79 4.16
CA GLU A 115 1.02 -19.81 5.43
C GLU A 115 0.75 -21.24 5.91
N GLU A 116 0.33 -22.12 5.01
CA GLU A 116 0.10 -23.55 5.29
C GLU A 116 1.40 -24.25 5.72
N GLU A 117 2.51 -24.00 5.03
CA GLU A 117 3.82 -24.54 5.41
C GLU A 117 4.28 -24.05 6.78
N LYS A 118 4.11 -22.76 7.08
CA LYS A 118 4.41 -22.19 8.40
C LYS A 118 3.54 -22.85 9.48
N LEU A 119 2.25 -23.02 9.22
CA LEU A 119 1.33 -23.67 10.14
C LEU A 119 1.72 -25.13 10.37
N GLN A 120 2.08 -25.87 9.32
CA GLN A 120 2.55 -27.25 9.43
C GLN A 120 3.84 -27.34 10.24
N LYS A 121 4.82 -26.44 10.00
CA LYS A 121 6.06 -26.36 10.80
C LYS A 121 5.76 -26.09 12.28
N MET A 122 4.84 -25.18 12.58
CA MET A 122 4.45 -24.89 13.96
C MET A 122 3.74 -26.08 14.62
N LYS A 123 2.85 -26.78 13.90
CA LYS A 123 2.20 -28.01 14.36
C LYS A 123 3.22 -29.13 14.62
N ALA A 124 4.19 -29.31 13.71
CA ALA A 124 5.26 -30.30 13.88
C ALA A 124 6.09 -30.02 15.13
N LYS A 125 6.50 -28.76 15.34
CA LYS A 125 7.21 -28.33 16.56
C LYS A 125 6.40 -28.58 17.83
N GLN A 126 5.08 -28.33 17.80
CA GLN A 126 4.22 -28.64 18.95
C GLN A 126 4.13 -30.14 19.22
N ARG A 127 4.04 -30.97 18.18
CA ARG A 127 4.04 -32.43 18.32
C ARG A 127 5.36 -32.94 18.88
N GLU A 128 6.48 -32.47 18.37
CA GLU A 128 7.82 -32.82 18.88
C GLU A 128 7.98 -32.42 20.35
N LYS A 129 7.53 -31.21 20.73
CA LYS A 129 7.52 -30.79 22.14
C LYS A 129 6.65 -31.71 23.01
N ALA A 130 5.47 -32.09 22.53
CA ALA A 130 4.59 -32.98 23.26
C ALA A 130 5.19 -34.40 23.41
N GLU A 131 5.86 -34.91 22.38
CA GLU A 131 6.58 -36.18 22.42
C GLU A 131 7.74 -36.13 23.42
N HIS A 132 8.56 -35.08 23.35
CA HIS A 132 9.67 -34.88 24.28
C HIS A 132 9.19 -34.79 25.73
N LEU A 133 8.08 -34.09 25.99
CA LEU A 133 7.49 -34.03 27.33
C LEU A 133 7.00 -35.41 27.80
N ARG A 134 6.35 -36.19 26.93
CA ARG A 134 5.91 -37.56 27.25
C ARG A 134 7.08 -38.52 27.52
N GLU A 135 8.19 -38.38 26.79
CA GLU A 135 9.39 -39.16 27.05
C GLU A 135 9.99 -38.82 28.41
N LYS A 136 10.09 -37.52 28.73
CA LYS A 136 10.57 -37.06 30.03
C LYS A 136 9.68 -37.55 31.18
N GLU A 137 8.36 -37.50 31.02
CA GLU A 137 7.39 -38.02 31.99
C GLU A 137 7.56 -39.54 32.18
N ARG A 138 7.72 -40.30 31.09
CA ARG A 138 8.01 -41.75 31.17
C ARG A 138 9.31 -42.05 31.92
N GLN A 139 10.37 -41.27 31.69
CA GLN A 139 11.63 -41.42 32.42
C GLN A 139 11.48 -41.08 33.90
N GLU A 140 10.75 -40.02 34.25
CA GLU A 140 10.51 -39.65 35.64
C GLU A 140 9.66 -40.69 36.37
N ASP A 141 8.59 -41.18 35.74
CA ASP A 141 7.76 -42.25 36.25
C ASP A 141 8.56 -43.53 36.48
N GLN A 142 9.47 -43.86 35.56
CA GLN A 142 10.34 -45.02 35.68
C GLN A 142 11.30 -44.85 36.87
N ARG A 143 11.95 -43.68 37.01
CA ARG A 143 12.81 -43.38 38.17
C ARG A 143 12.04 -43.45 39.48
N ARG A 144 10.83 -42.90 39.52
CA ARG A 144 9.95 -42.96 40.69
C ARG A 144 9.61 -44.41 41.03
N ARG A 145 9.26 -45.23 40.04
CA ARG A 145 8.99 -46.67 40.24
C ARG A 145 10.20 -47.42 40.78
N GLU A 146 11.38 -47.15 40.27
CA GLU A 146 12.64 -47.76 40.70
C GLU A 146 13.00 -47.36 42.14
N GLU A 147 12.82 -46.08 42.50
CA GLU A 147 13.06 -45.59 43.86
C GLU A 147 12.15 -46.27 44.89
N PHE A 148 10.87 -46.48 44.57
CA PHE A 148 9.92 -47.17 45.44
C PHE A 148 9.89 -48.70 45.25
N GLU A 149 10.75 -49.25 44.40
CA GLU A 149 10.79 -50.68 44.09
C GLU A 149 11.13 -51.53 45.32
N PRO A 150 12.19 -51.21 46.11
CA PRO A 150 12.54 -52.00 47.29
C PRO A 150 11.44 -52.00 48.34
N ASP A 151 10.79 -50.85 48.55
CA ASP A 151 9.67 -50.69 49.47
C ASP A 151 8.44 -51.50 49.03
N ARG A 152 8.16 -51.51 47.72
CA ARG A 152 7.10 -52.34 47.12
C ARG A 152 7.39 -53.82 47.33
N LEU A 153 8.62 -54.28 47.09
CA LEU A 153 9.04 -55.67 47.31
C LEU A 153 8.92 -56.06 48.78
N ARG A 154 9.42 -55.23 49.70
CA ARG A 154 9.29 -55.48 51.16
C ARG A 154 7.82 -55.60 51.56
N THR A 155 6.96 -54.74 51.02
CA THR A 155 5.51 -54.77 51.32
C THR A 155 4.86 -56.03 50.74
N GLN A 156 5.23 -56.42 49.52
CA GLN A 156 4.77 -57.64 48.87
C GLN A 156 5.18 -58.89 49.66
N GLU A 157 6.44 -58.99 50.09
CA GLU A 157 6.93 -60.09 50.90
C GLU A 157 6.21 -60.17 52.25
N ARG A 158 6.04 -59.02 52.94
CA ARG A 158 5.26 -58.96 54.19
C ARG A 158 3.83 -59.44 54.00
N PHE A 159 3.20 -59.07 52.88
CA PHE A 159 1.85 -59.53 52.54
C PHE A 159 1.81 -61.04 52.34
N LEU A 160 2.75 -61.62 51.59
CA LEU A 160 2.84 -63.07 51.36
C LEU A 160 3.08 -63.84 52.66
N GLN A 161 4.02 -63.40 53.50
CA GLN A 161 4.23 -64.04 54.81
C GLN A 161 3.00 -63.96 55.71
N ASN A 162 2.26 -62.84 55.69
CA ASN A 162 0.99 -62.72 56.40
C ASN A 162 -0.08 -63.65 55.81
N PHE A 163 -0.11 -63.81 54.49
CA PHE A 163 -1.01 -64.72 53.82
C PHE A 163 -0.70 -66.17 54.18
N GLU A 164 0.58 -66.57 54.21
CA GLU A 164 1.02 -67.91 54.62
C GLU A 164 0.73 -68.20 56.10
N ARG A 165 1.02 -67.24 57.00
CA ARG A 165 0.62 -67.34 58.41
C ARG A 165 -0.90 -67.42 58.57
N LYS A 166 -1.65 -66.65 57.78
CA LYS A 166 -3.11 -66.69 57.82
C LYS A 166 -3.63 -68.00 57.24
N ALA A 167 -3.01 -68.56 56.19
CA ALA A 167 -3.35 -69.86 55.62
C ALA A 167 -2.99 -71.01 56.56
N SER A 168 -1.87 -70.96 57.28
CA SER A 168 -1.52 -71.95 58.30
C SER A 168 -2.44 -71.85 59.52
N SER A 169 -2.72 -70.64 60.01
CA SER A 169 -3.68 -70.41 61.10
C SER A 169 -5.11 -70.72 60.68
N ALA A 170 -5.48 -70.51 59.41
CA ALA A 170 -6.77 -70.90 58.84
C ALA A 170 -6.82 -72.41 58.59
N SER A 171 -5.72 -73.10 58.33
CA SER A 171 -5.65 -74.57 58.40
C SER A 171 -5.86 -75.04 59.83
N THR A 172 -5.24 -74.42 60.84
CA THR A 172 -5.47 -74.76 62.26
C THR A 172 -6.89 -74.40 62.73
N THR A 173 -7.48 -73.33 62.18
CA THR A 173 -8.84 -72.88 62.52
C THR A 173 -9.90 -73.64 61.72
N ALA A 174 -9.66 -74.01 60.46
CA ALA A 174 -10.54 -74.88 59.67
C ALA A 174 -10.58 -76.30 60.24
N ILE A 175 -9.48 -76.80 60.80
CA ILE A 175 -9.47 -78.05 61.59
C ILE A 175 -10.31 -77.91 62.88
N ARG A 176 -10.46 -76.69 63.43
CA ARG A 176 -11.28 -76.41 64.63
C ARG A 176 -12.72 -75.94 64.34
N THR A 177 -13.04 -75.54 63.11
CA THR A 177 -14.39 -75.06 62.70
C THR A 177 -15.07 -75.96 61.68
N SER A 178 -14.45 -77.05 61.23
CA SER A 178 -15.08 -78.07 60.39
C SER A 178 -16.30 -78.72 61.06
N SER A 179 -16.43 -78.62 62.38
CA SER A 179 -17.63 -79.05 63.12
C SER A 179 -18.79 -78.04 63.10
N ARG A 180 -18.62 -76.82 62.56
CA ARG A 180 -19.68 -75.77 62.58
C ARG A 180 -19.89 -75.03 61.26
N ALA A 181 -19.04 -75.21 60.26
CA ALA A 181 -19.09 -74.45 58.99
C ALA A 181 -20.05 -75.03 57.93
N SER A 182 -20.68 -76.18 58.16
CA SER A 182 -21.63 -76.78 57.20
C SER A 182 -23.00 -76.06 57.14
N ALA A 183 -23.28 -75.12 58.05
CA ALA A 183 -24.61 -74.48 58.15
C ALA A 183 -24.76 -73.15 57.37
N LEU A 184 -23.70 -72.57 56.80
CA LEU A 184 -23.76 -71.24 56.13
C LEU A 184 -23.41 -71.24 54.65
N SER A 185 -22.99 -72.39 54.09
CA SER A 185 -22.66 -72.55 52.67
C SER A 185 -23.89 -72.47 51.76
N ASP A 186 -25.07 -72.85 52.29
CA ASP A 186 -26.32 -72.95 51.52
C ASP A 186 -26.99 -71.60 51.19
N ARG A 187 -26.56 -70.49 51.82
CA ARG A 187 -27.10 -69.14 51.51
C ARG A 187 -26.34 -68.39 50.43
N ARG A 188 -25.11 -68.79 50.08
CA ARG A 188 -24.28 -68.06 49.11
C ARG A 188 -24.50 -68.45 47.66
N HIS A 189 -25.15 -69.59 47.41
CA HIS A 189 -25.40 -70.06 46.04
C HIS A 189 -26.63 -69.44 45.37
N ARG A 190 -27.46 -68.66 46.08
CA ARG A 190 -28.62 -67.94 45.50
C ARG A 190 -28.36 -66.50 45.06
N LEU A 191 -27.19 -65.92 45.37
CA LEU A 191 -26.88 -64.51 45.06
C LEU A 191 -25.84 -64.35 43.94
N ARG A 192 -25.40 -65.44 43.31
CA ARG A 192 -24.39 -65.39 42.24
C ARG A 192 -25.00 -65.47 40.82
N ASP A 193 -26.28 -65.78 40.68
CA ASP A 193 -26.96 -65.86 39.38
C ASP A 193 -27.58 -64.53 38.90
N GLU A 194 -27.52 -63.46 39.69
CA GLU A 194 -28.17 -62.15 39.39
C GLU A 194 -27.13 -61.03 39.26
N SER A 195 -26.06 -61.21 38.47
CA SER A 195 -25.10 -60.11 38.20
C SER A 195 -24.47 -60.12 36.81
N LEU A 196 -24.89 -61.01 35.91
CA LEU A 196 -24.44 -61.01 34.51
C LEU A 196 -25.53 -60.41 33.61
N ARG A 197 -25.67 -59.08 33.64
CA ARG A 197 -26.39 -58.33 32.61
C ARG A 197 -25.49 -57.20 32.06
N PRO A 198 -25.19 -57.17 30.75
CA PRO A 198 -24.40 -56.11 30.15
C PRO A 198 -25.25 -54.84 29.99
N GLN A 199 -24.81 -53.71 30.56
CA GLN A 199 -25.35 -52.40 30.20
C GLN A 199 -24.63 -51.88 28.94
N SER A 200 -25.41 -51.74 27.86
CA SER A 200 -25.01 -51.06 26.64
C SER A 200 -24.97 -49.55 26.87
N SER A 201 -23.76 -48.97 26.99
CA SER A 201 -23.60 -47.51 26.99
C SER A 201 -23.67 -46.98 25.56
N LYS A 202 -24.73 -46.23 25.26
CA LYS A 202 -24.92 -45.47 24.03
C LYS A 202 -23.76 -44.47 23.86
N ARG A 203 -22.99 -44.60 22.77
CA ARG A 203 -22.12 -43.53 22.29
C ARG A 203 -23.00 -42.46 21.65
N GLN A 204 -23.24 -41.36 22.35
CA GLN A 204 -23.68 -40.12 21.71
C GLN A 204 -22.47 -39.54 20.97
N THR A 205 -22.53 -39.58 19.63
CA THR A 205 -21.70 -38.72 18.79
C THR A 205 -22.36 -37.35 18.79
N SER A 206 -21.81 -36.40 19.53
CA SER A 206 -22.16 -34.98 19.39
C SER A 206 -21.49 -34.45 18.13
N SER A 207 -22.26 -34.35 17.05
CA SER A 207 -21.94 -33.48 15.93
C SER A 207 -22.02 -32.03 16.41
N CYS A 208 -20.89 -31.35 16.51
CA CYS A 208 -20.87 -29.89 16.56
C CYS A 208 -20.37 -29.38 15.20
N GLY A 209 -21.34 -29.10 14.33
CA GLY A 209 -21.18 -28.01 13.39
C GLY A 209 -21.32 -26.70 14.16
N SER A 210 -20.47 -25.73 13.86
CA SER A 210 -20.64 -24.36 14.32
C SER A 210 -20.13 -23.45 13.20
N ASP A 211 -21.06 -23.14 12.30
CA ASP A 211 -21.02 -21.88 11.57
C ASP A 211 -21.42 -20.74 12.52
N GLN A 212 -20.90 -19.57 12.17
CA GLN A 212 -20.91 -18.24 12.80
C GLN A 212 -22.23 -17.79 13.45
N ASP A 213 -22.15 -16.98 14.53
CA ASP A 213 -22.58 -15.56 14.51
C ASP A 213 -22.41 -14.82 15.88
N PRO A 214 -22.54 -13.48 15.95
CA PRO A 214 -21.56 -12.60 16.61
C PRO A 214 -22.02 -12.01 17.95
N GLY A 215 -21.05 -11.42 18.66
CA GLY A 215 -21.32 -10.42 19.71
C GLY A 215 -21.10 -10.91 21.13
N SER A 216 -19.86 -10.82 21.61
CA SER A 216 -19.64 -10.64 23.04
C SER A 216 -18.36 -9.83 23.26
N CYS A 217 -18.57 -8.66 23.82
CA CYS A 217 -17.58 -7.66 24.14
C CYS A 217 -16.64 -8.19 25.23
N CYS A 218 -15.40 -8.51 24.86
CA CYS A 218 -14.30 -8.63 25.80
C CYS A 218 -13.35 -7.46 25.57
N SER A 219 -13.44 -6.47 26.45
CA SER A 219 -12.52 -5.35 26.58
C SER A 219 -11.09 -5.87 26.80
N PHE A 220 -10.28 -5.87 25.73
CA PHE A 220 -8.84 -6.04 25.83
C PHE A 220 -8.22 -4.65 25.90
N SER A 221 -7.73 -4.28 27.08
CA SER A 221 -7.02 -3.03 27.31
C SER A 221 -5.77 -3.00 26.43
N ILE A 222 -5.81 -2.16 25.39
CA ILE A 222 -4.64 -1.83 24.59
C ILE A 222 -3.80 -0.88 25.43
N GLY A 223 -2.65 -1.37 25.90
CA GLY A 223 -1.60 -0.54 26.49
C GLY A 223 -1.18 0.53 25.49
N SER A 224 -1.23 1.78 25.94
CA SER A 224 -0.83 2.96 25.19
C SER A 224 0.65 2.87 24.80
N ILE A 225 0.94 2.68 23.52
CA ILE A 225 2.25 3.00 22.94
C ILE A 225 2.15 4.43 22.40
N SER A 226 2.41 5.37 23.30
CA SER A 226 2.69 6.76 22.97
C SER A 226 4.10 6.85 22.37
N HIS A 227 4.25 7.71 21.36
CA HIS A 227 5.50 8.12 20.69
C HIS A 227 6.10 7.19 19.63
N ILE A 228 5.62 7.34 18.39
CA ILE A 228 6.52 7.60 17.25
C ILE A 228 5.87 8.71 16.40
N ALA A 229 6.42 9.92 16.48
CA ALA A 229 6.09 11.01 15.57
C ALA A 229 6.88 10.81 14.26
N LEU A 230 6.20 10.62 13.14
CA LEU A 230 6.76 10.76 11.80
C LEU A 230 6.06 11.91 11.09
N PRO A 231 6.70 13.08 10.91
CA PRO A 231 6.12 14.19 10.17
C PRO A 231 6.54 14.08 8.71
N PHE A 232 5.93 13.23 7.87
CA PHE A 232 6.30 13.26 6.44
C PHE A 232 5.27 12.71 5.44
N ILE A 233 3.97 13.04 5.58
CA ILE A 233 3.04 12.95 4.44
C ILE A 233 2.06 14.13 4.46
N SER A 234 2.54 15.33 4.17
CA SER A 234 1.65 16.47 3.87
C SER A 234 2.04 17.25 2.59
N SER A 235 2.87 16.68 1.73
CA SER A 235 3.38 17.41 0.54
C SER A 235 2.71 17.06 -0.80
N ILE A 236 1.70 16.17 -0.85
CA ILE A 236 1.10 15.76 -2.13
C ILE A 236 -0.39 16.17 -2.30
N CYS A 237 -1.08 16.63 -1.24
CA CYS A 237 -2.50 16.97 -1.34
C CYS A 237 -2.85 18.48 -1.39
N ARG A 238 -1.88 19.39 -1.55
CA ARG A 238 -2.17 20.83 -1.76
C ARG A 238 -2.04 21.33 -3.21
N ARG A 239 -1.86 20.45 -4.20
CA ARG A 239 -1.72 20.85 -5.61
C ARG A 239 -2.81 20.34 -6.56
N VAL A 240 -3.91 19.78 -6.03
CA VAL A 240 -5.05 19.29 -6.84
C VAL A 240 -6.38 19.96 -6.45
N LEU A 241 -6.40 20.89 -5.49
CA LEU A 241 -7.63 21.58 -5.09
C LEU A 241 -7.55 23.12 -5.22
N VAL A 242 -6.98 23.61 -6.31
CA VAL A 242 -7.19 24.97 -6.81
C VAL A 242 -7.21 24.88 -8.33
N CYS A 243 -8.36 24.50 -8.91
CA CYS A 243 -8.67 24.71 -10.34
C CYS A 243 -10.14 24.42 -10.72
N LEU A 244 -11.05 24.13 -9.78
CA LEU A 244 -12.49 24.08 -10.07
C LEU A 244 -13.24 25.19 -9.32
N SER A 245 -13.02 26.43 -9.73
CA SER A 245 -13.92 27.56 -9.44
C SER A 245 -13.85 28.58 -10.57
N GLY A 246 -13.81 28.12 -11.83
CA GLY A 246 -14.01 28.95 -13.00
C GLY A 246 -15.49 29.09 -13.28
N ARG A 247 -16.07 30.21 -12.83
CA ARG A 247 -17.41 30.70 -13.21
C ARG A 247 -17.52 30.75 -14.74
N PHE A 248 -18.52 30.07 -15.29
CA PHE A 248 -19.04 30.36 -16.63
C PHE A 248 -20.17 31.38 -16.47
N ASP A 249 -19.88 32.65 -16.74
CA ASP A 249 -20.88 33.67 -17.09
C ASP A 249 -21.11 33.58 -18.60
N THR A 250 -22.27 33.08 -19.02
CA THR A 250 -22.76 33.18 -20.40
C THR A 250 -23.68 34.39 -20.51
N LYS A 251 -23.18 35.47 -21.11
CA LYS A 251 -24.01 36.49 -21.76
C LYS A 251 -24.15 36.11 -23.23
N LEU A 252 -25.38 35.81 -23.66
CA LEU A 252 -25.95 36.20 -24.94
C LEU A 252 -27.47 36.12 -24.84
#